data_AF-A0A9E1VMJ3-F1
#
_entry.id   AF-A0A9E1VMJ3-F1
#
_cell.length_a   1.000
_cell.length_b   1.000
_cell.length_c   1.000
_cell.angle_alpha   90.00
_cell.angle_beta   90.00
_cell.angle_gamma   90.00
#
_symmetry.space_group_name_H-M   'P 1'
#
loop_
_entity.id
_entity.type
_entity.pdbx_description
1 polymer ?
#
loop_
_entity_poly.entity_id
_entity_poly.type
_entity_poly.pdbx_seq_one_letter_code
_entity_poly.pdbx_strand_id
1 'polypeptide(L)'
;VSQNQVSQNQVSQNQVSQNQVSQNQVSQNQVSQNQVSQNQVSQNQLSQNQVSQNQVSQNQVSQNQVSQNKSVYMAFLNSISERVSSMRSGFINVNSYAGSRIDADHKYNNFFDAVQYFPRALQIGFLSPFPSTWLEEGRQTGRVGKLLSGLEMIIWYLILLGFLYTILKEPSAIKPLAVVFLFSVIVIILLAYVVPNAGAIYRMRQAYMIPFFLFGSYGLHLIRNDFFKYTKSSKQL
;
A
#
# COMPACT_ATOMS: atom_id res chain seq x y z
N VAL A 1 49.48 78.47 -0.54
CA VAL A 1 50.51 78.15 -1.55
C VAL A 1 50.84 76.68 -1.42
N SER A 2 50.74 75.79 -2.42
CA SER A 2 50.14 75.87 -3.77
C SER A 2 50.00 74.44 -4.34
N GLN A 3 49.43 74.31 -5.55
CA GLN A 3 49.30 73.08 -6.37
C GLN A 3 48.13 72.16 -5.92
N ASN A 4 47.13 71.82 -6.75
CA ASN A 4 47.09 71.21 -8.12
C ASN A 4 47.32 69.68 -8.03
N GLN A 5 46.63 68.79 -8.75
CA GLN A 5 45.98 68.87 -10.08
C GLN A 5 44.61 68.10 -10.11
N VAL A 6 43.53 68.64 -10.74
CA VAL A 6 43.02 68.50 -12.14
C VAL A 6 41.89 67.46 -12.30
N SER A 7 40.88 67.82 -13.10
CA SER A 7 39.60 67.13 -13.33
C SER A 7 39.59 66.20 -14.55
N GLN A 8 38.53 65.38 -14.69
CA GLN A 8 37.90 65.14 -16.00
C GLN A 8 36.41 64.73 -15.88
N ASN A 9 35.64 64.97 -16.95
CA ASN A 9 34.20 64.66 -17.08
C ASN A 9 34.00 63.44 -18.00
N GLN A 10 32.86 62.72 -17.90
CA GLN A 10 31.86 62.65 -19.00
C GLN A 10 30.60 61.79 -18.73
N VAL A 11 29.45 62.44 -18.97
CA VAL A 11 28.16 62.01 -19.58
C VAL A 11 27.81 60.50 -19.73
N SER A 12 26.70 60.14 -19.06
CA SER A 12 25.55 59.26 -19.42
C SER A 12 25.58 58.24 -20.58
N GLN A 13 25.08 57.03 -20.31
CA GLN A 13 24.25 56.23 -21.26
C GLN A 13 23.28 55.25 -20.54
N ASN A 14 22.50 54.47 -21.30
CA ASN A 14 21.24 53.84 -20.88
C ASN A 14 21.24 52.29 -20.80
N GLN A 15 20.40 51.77 -19.89
CA GLN A 15 19.59 50.52 -19.99
C GLN A 15 20.19 49.08 -19.86
N VAL A 16 19.36 48.25 -19.17
CA VAL A 16 19.15 46.78 -19.26
C VAL A 16 20.06 45.81 -18.48
N SER A 17 19.39 44.75 -17.97
CA SER A 17 19.75 43.81 -16.91
C SER A 17 20.68 42.65 -17.28
N GLN A 18 21.35 42.07 -16.28
CA GLN A 18 21.78 40.67 -16.27
C GLN A 18 21.51 40.01 -14.90
N ASN A 19 21.55 38.67 -14.88
CA ASN A 19 21.30 37.77 -13.74
C ASN A 19 22.56 36.93 -13.46
N GLN A 20 22.58 36.15 -12.35
CA GLN A 20 23.59 35.14 -11.90
C GLN A 20 24.64 35.60 -10.85
N VAL A 21 25.19 34.77 -9.95
CA VAL A 21 24.68 33.61 -9.13
C VAL A 21 25.78 33.14 -8.14
N SER A 22 25.43 32.45 -7.03
CA SER A 22 26.35 31.75 -6.06
C SER A 22 27.22 32.65 -5.14
N GLN A 23 27.76 32.28 -3.96
CA GLN A 23 27.64 31.19 -2.93
C GLN A 23 28.41 31.69 -1.64
N ASN A 24 28.50 31.10 -0.42
CA ASN A 24 28.03 29.83 0.17
C ASN A 24 27.97 29.85 1.74
N GLN A 25 27.06 29.05 2.31
CA GLN A 25 27.16 28.15 3.51
C GLN A 25 27.66 28.55 4.95
N VAL A 26 27.15 27.77 5.92
CA VAL A 26 27.51 27.55 7.37
C VAL A 26 27.39 28.81 8.29
N SER A 27 26.90 28.76 9.55
CA SER A 27 26.94 27.67 10.54
C SER A 27 25.80 27.65 11.59
N GLN A 28 25.56 26.45 12.14
CA GLN A 28 25.12 26.14 13.51
C GLN A 28 23.82 26.79 14.08
N ASN A 29 22.79 25.96 14.24
CA ASN A 29 22.02 25.95 15.49
C ASN A 29 22.40 24.66 16.25
N GLN A 30 23.25 24.77 17.27
CA GLN A 30 23.67 23.63 18.08
C GLN A 30 22.60 23.22 19.09
N VAL A 31 22.62 21.95 19.49
CA VAL A 31 21.90 21.47 20.67
C VAL A 31 22.39 22.22 21.91
N SER A 32 21.48 22.80 22.70
CA SER A 32 21.81 23.39 24.00
C SER A 32 20.74 23.08 25.04
N GLN A 33 20.94 21.90 25.65
CA GLN A 33 20.69 21.55 27.05
C GLN A 33 19.37 21.99 27.71
N ASN A 34 18.60 20.99 28.17
CA ASN A 34 17.85 21.12 29.42
C ASN A 34 18.82 21.39 30.57
N GLN A 35 19.03 22.65 30.95
CA GLN A 35 19.56 22.99 32.27
C GLN A 35 18.46 23.57 33.15
N VAL A 36 18.21 22.89 34.28
CA VAL A 36 17.38 23.42 35.36
C VAL A 36 18.21 24.42 36.15
N SER A 37 17.71 25.64 36.30
CA SER A 37 18.00 26.50 37.46
C SER A 37 16.91 27.54 37.64
N GLN A 38 16.58 27.80 38.90
CA GLN A 38 15.63 28.82 39.31
C GLN A 38 16.32 30.19 39.31
N ASN A 39 15.61 31.27 38.97
CA ASN A 39 15.55 32.42 39.85
C ASN A 39 14.38 33.37 39.54
N GLN A 40 14.04 34.20 40.52
CA GLN A 40 12.85 35.04 40.57
C GLN A 40 13.11 36.43 39.98
N VAL A 41 12.17 36.95 39.17
CA VAL A 41 11.84 38.39 39.18
C VAL A 41 10.33 38.59 39.02
N SER A 42 9.73 39.12 40.09
CA SER A 42 8.55 39.98 40.22
C SER A 42 7.33 39.90 39.30
N GLN A 43 6.19 40.10 39.94
CA GLN A 43 4.87 40.35 39.34
C GLN A 43 4.90 41.48 38.30
N ASN A 44 4.25 41.26 37.16
CA ASN A 44 3.42 42.27 36.52
C ASN A 44 2.12 41.58 36.08
N GLN A 45 1.03 41.87 36.79
CA GLN A 45 -0.30 41.35 36.42
C GLN A 45 -0.90 42.18 35.28
N LEU A 46 -1.96 41.65 34.66
CA LEU A 46 -2.89 42.35 33.75
C LEU A 46 -2.32 42.79 32.39
N SER A 47 -2.22 41.82 31.48
CA SER A 47 -2.68 41.99 30.08
C SER A 47 -3.35 40.71 29.59
N GLN A 48 -4.30 40.21 30.39
CA GLN A 48 -4.83 38.84 30.32
C GLN A 48 -5.85 38.59 29.18
N ASN A 49 -5.95 39.50 28.20
CA ASN A 49 -7.09 39.57 27.26
C ASN A 49 -6.76 39.36 25.77
N GLN A 50 -5.54 38.95 25.39
CA GLN A 50 -5.19 38.68 23.96
C GLN A 50 -4.60 37.29 23.67
N VAL A 51 -3.96 36.62 24.62
CA VAL A 51 -3.34 35.29 24.36
C VAL A 51 -4.39 34.20 24.09
N SER A 52 -5.52 34.25 24.80
CA SER A 52 -6.57 33.22 24.73
C SER A 52 -7.28 33.17 23.37
N GLN A 53 -7.45 34.31 22.67
CA GLN A 53 -8.07 34.28 21.33
C GLN A 53 -7.15 33.66 20.29
N ASN A 54 -5.88 34.07 20.20
CA ASN A 54 -4.98 33.52 19.16
C ASN A 54 -4.68 32.02 19.35
N GLN A 55 -4.49 31.54 20.58
CA GLN A 55 -4.26 30.11 20.82
C GLN A 55 -5.52 29.25 20.61
N VAL A 56 -6.70 29.74 21.01
CA VAL A 56 -7.96 29.03 20.74
C VAL A 56 -8.29 29.06 19.25
N SER A 57 -8.09 30.19 18.55
CA SER A 57 -8.30 30.27 17.11
C SER A 57 -7.34 29.39 16.33
N GLN A 58 -6.05 29.31 16.66
CA GLN A 58 -5.14 28.37 15.99
C GLN A 58 -5.53 26.92 16.27
N ASN A 59 -5.77 26.53 17.53
CA ASN A 59 -6.16 25.15 17.84
C ASN A 59 -7.52 24.76 17.23
N GLN A 60 -8.51 25.65 17.22
CA GLN A 60 -9.81 25.39 16.58
C GLN A 60 -9.72 25.40 15.06
N VAL A 61 -8.96 26.29 14.43
CA VAL A 61 -8.76 26.27 12.98
C VAL A 61 -8.00 25.01 12.56
N SER A 62 -6.93 24.62 13.26
CA SER A 62 -6.22 23.37 12.99
C SER A 62 -7.10 22.14 13.24
N GLN A 63 -7.87 22.09 14.34
CA GLN A 63 -8.81 20.97 14.59
C GLN A 63 -9.96 20.93 13.58
N ASN A 64 -10.49 22.07 13.14
CA ASN A 64 -11.54 22.14 12.12
C ASN A 64 -11.00 21.75 10.74
N GLN A 65 -9.82 22.25 10.34
CA GLN A 65 -9.17 21.85 9.09
C GLN A 65 -8.80 20.36 9.08
N VAL A 66 -8.27 19.81 10.19
CA VAL A 66 -7.98 18.37 10.31
C VAL A 66 -9.28 17.55 10.30
N SER A 67 -10.35 18.01 10.96
CA SER A 67 -11.66 17.34 10.94
C SER A 67 -12.33 17.39 9.56
N GLN A 68 -12.26 18.53 8.87
CA GLN A 68 -12.74 18.70 7.50
C GLN A 68 -11.95 17.81 6.54
N ASN A 69 -10.62 17.84 6.57
CA ASN A 69 -9.76 16.96 5.78
C ASN A 69 -10.06 15.48 6.06
N LYS A 70 -10.22 15.08 7.33
CA LYS A 70 -10.63 13.72 7.72
C LYS A 70 -12.00 13.34 7.14
N SER A 71 -12.97 14.26 7.13
CA SER A 71 -14.28 14.02 6.51
C SER A 71 -14.19 13.88 4.98
N VAL A 72 -13.36 14.68 4.30
CA VAL A 72 -13.10 14.58 2.86
C VAL A 72 -12.42 13.26 2.49
N TYR A 73 -11.39 12.84 3.24
CA TYR A 73 -10.76 11.53 3.05
C TYR A 73 -11.75 10.38 3.29
N MET A 74 -12.58 10.44 4.33
CA MET A 74 -13.60 9.41 4.59
C MET A 74 -14.69 9.37 3.51
N ALA A 75 -15.15 10.53 3.01
CA ALA A 75 -16.10 10.60 1.91
C ALA A 75 -15.51 10.00 0.61
N PHE A 76 -14.25 10.31 0.30
CA PHE A 76 -13.53 9.71 -0.82
C PHE A 76 -13.42 8.18 -0.69
N LEU A 77 -12.99 7.68 0.47
CA LEU A 77 -12.84 6.24 0.74
C LEU A 77 -14.18 5.49 0.73
N ASN A 78 -15.27 6.11 1.23
CA ASN A 78 -16.62 5.57 1.12
C ASN A 78 -17.06 5.48 -0.35
N SER A 79 -16.81 6.52 -1.16
CA SER A 79 -17.16 6.51 -2.60
C SER A 79 -16.41 5.42 -3.39
N ILE A 80 -15.22 5.00 -2.96
CA ILE A 80 -14.52 3.83 -3.52
C ILE A 80 -15.27 2.55 -3.15
N SER A 81 -15.67 2.39 -1.89
CA SER A 81 -16.41 1.21 -1.43
C SER A 81 -17.78 1.08 -2.10
N GLU A 82 -18.50 2.18 -2.26
CA GLU A 82 -19.76 2.26 -3.00
C GLU A 82 -19.58 1.84 -4.47
N ARG A 83 -18.53 2.32 -5.15
CA ARG A 83 -18.19 1.90 -6.52
C ARG A 83 -17.88 0.40 -6.61
N VAL A 84 -17.12 -0.14 -5.67
CA VAL A 84 -16.81 -1.58 -5.59
C VAL A 84 -18.09 -2.41 -5.31
N SER A 85 -18.95 -1.92 -4.42
CA SER A 85 -20.27 -2.51 -4.10
C SER A 85 -21.21 -2.52 -5.31
N SER A 86 -21.22 -1.43 -6.09
CA SER A 86 -21.96 -1.30 -7.34
C SER A 86 -21.43 -2.26 -8.43
N MET A 87 -20.11 -2.37 -8.60
CA MET A 87 -19.52 -3.32 -9.54
C MET A 87 -19.85 -4.77 -9.15
N ARG A 88 -19.74 -5.12 -7.86
CA ARG A 88 -20.11 -6.44 -7.33
C ARG A 88 -21.59 -6.75 -7.56
N SER A 89 -22.47 -5.76 -7.35
CA SER A 89 -23.91 -5.87 -7.63
C SER A 89 -24.20 -6.08 -9.11
N GLY A 90 -23.46 -5.43 -10.01
CA GLY A 90 -23.52 -5.70 -11.46
C GLY A 90 -23.16 -7.15 -11.80
N PHE A 91 -22.05 -7.66 -11.26
CA PHE A 91 -21.66 -9.07 -11.41
C PHE A 91 -22.69 -10.05 -10.85
N ILE A 92 -23.33 -9.73 -9.72
CA ILE A 92 -24.41 -10.51 -9.09
C ILE A 92 -25.61 -10.66 -10.01
N ASN A 93 -26.03 -9.56 -10.66
CA ASN A 93 -27.24 -9.51 -11.48
C ASN A 93 -27.07 -10.32 -12.78
N VAL A 94 -25.93 -10.17 -13.46
CA VAL A 94 -25.66 -10.92 -14.71
C VAL A 94 -25.28 -12.38 -14.47
N ASN A 95 -24.83 -12.74 -13.25
CA ASN A 95 -24.52 -14.12 -12.84
C ASN A 95 -25.52 -14.68 -11.80
N SER A 96 -26.80 -14.32 -11.89
CA SER A 96 -27.86 -14.80 -10.98
C SER A 96 -27.91 -16.33 -10.87
N TYR A 97 -27.84 -17.04 -12.00
CA TYR A 97 -27.94 -18.51 -12.08
C TYR A 97 -26.66 -19.28 -11.66
N ALA A 98 -25.54 -18.59 -11.41
CA ALA A 98 -24.24 -19.23 -11.22
C ALA A 98 -24.17 -20.11 -9.97
N GLY A 99 -23.74 -21.36 -10.12
CA GLY A 99 -23.70 -22.36 -9.05
C GLY A 99 -22.55 -22.25 -8.04
N SER A 100 -21.60 -21.35 -8.27
CA SER A 100 -20.38 -21.20 -7.44
C SER A 100 -20.22 -19.77 -6.91
N ARG A 101 -21.32 -19.16 -6.48
CA ARG A 101 -21.35 -17.80 -5.91
C ARG A 101 -20.65 -17.77 -4.55
N ILE A 102 -19.90 -16.70 -4.27
CA ILE A 102 -19.22 -16.46 -2.99
C ILE A 102 -19.77 -15.18 -2.38
N ASP A 103 -20.19 -15.25 -1.11
CA ASP A 103 -20.58 -14.13 -0.24
C ASP A 103 -21.45 -13.10 -0.97
N ALA A 104 -22.46 -13.60 -1.70
CA ALA A 104 -23.19 -12.82 -2.71
C ALA A 104 -24.07 -11.72 -2.11
N ASP A 105 -24.53 -11.89 -0.88
CA ASP A 105 -25.39 -10.94 -0.18
C ASP A 105 -24.59 -9.87 0.58
N HIS A 106 -23.25 -10.00 0.59
CA HIS A 106 -22.35 -9.03 1.22
C HIS A 106 -22.20 -7.76 0.38
N LYS A 107 -22.48 -6.61 1.01
CA LYS A 107 -22.41 -5.26 0.44
C LYS A 107 -21.45 -4.42 1.27
N TYR A 108 -20.67 -3.57 0.60
CA TYR A 108 -19.86 -2.54 1.24
C TYR A 108 -20.68 -1.24 1.22
N ASN A 109 -21.04 -0.73 2.40
CA ASN A 109 -21.82 0.50 2.56
C ASN A 109 -20.92 1.70 2.94
N ASN A 110 -19.69 1.41 3.39
CA ASN A 110 -18.66 2.38 3.76
C ASN A 110 -17.26 1.74 3.65
N PHE A 111 -16.21 2.51 3.90
CA PHE A 111 -14.82 2.04 3.86
C PHE A 111 -14.46 0.97 4.90
N PHE A 112 -15.04 1.06 6.10
CA PHE A 112 -14.76 0.10 7.18
C PHE A 112 -15.30 -1.30 6.85
N ASP A 113 -16.50 -1.40 6.26
CA ASP A 113 -17.05 -2.67 5.77
C ASP A 113 -16.07 -3.37 4.80
N ALA A 114 -15.51 -2.59 3.86
CA ALA A 114 -14.54 -3.10 2.89
C ALA A 114 -13.23 -3.53 3.56
N VAL A 115 -12.75 -2.80 4.57
CA VAL A 115 -11.56 -3.19 5.35
C VAL A 115 -11.82 -4.46 6.18
N GLN A 116 -13.01 -4.60 6.79
CA GLN A 116 -13.39 -5.82 7.52
C GLN A 116 -13.43 -7.05 6.61
N TYR A 117 -13.85 -6.88 5.35
CA TYR A 117 -13.84 -7.96 4.35
C TYR A 117 -12.43 -8.26 3.79
N PHE A 118 -11.40 -7.44 4.04
CA PHE A 118 -10.06 -7.62 3.45
C PHE A 118 -9.44 -9.02 3.68
N PRO A 119 -9.45 -9.63 4.89
CA PRO A 119 -8.90 -10.96 5.09
C PRO A 119 -9.66 -12.03 4.29
N ARG A 120 -10.97 -11.84 4.11
CA ARG A 120 -11.85 -12.71 3.32
C ARG A 120 -11.61 -12.53 1.82
N ALA A 121 -11.44 -11.29 1.34
CA ALA A 121 -11.02 -11.01 -0.04
C ALA A 121 -9.66 -11.65 -0.37
N LEU A 122 -8.68 -11.55 0.54
CA LEU A 122 -7.38 -12.21 0.40
C LEU A 122 -7.52 -13.74 0.31
N GLN A 123 -8.29 -14.33 1.23
CA GLN A 123 -8.58 -15.77 1.24
C GLN A 123 -9.24 -16.23 -0.07
N ILE A 124 -10.26 -15.51 -0.54
CA ILE A 124 -10.97 -15.83 -1.78
C ILE A 124 -10.02 -15.71 -2.98
N GLY A 125 -9.34 -14.56 -3.13
CA GLY A 125 -8.48 -14.27 -4.27
C GLY A 125 -7.39 -15.31 -4.46
N PHE A 126 -6.71 -15.70 -3.38
CA PHE A 126 -5.60 -16.66 -3.44
C PHE A 126 -6.02 -18.13 -3.33
N LEU A 127 -7.10 -18.47 -2.62
CA LEU A 127 -7.37 -19.86 -2.21
C LEU A 127 -8.68 -20.47 -2.75
N SER A 128 -9.54 -19.73 -3.46
CA SER A 128 -10.67 -20.34 -4.20
C SER A 128 -10.21 -20.99 -5.51
N PRO A 129 -10.91 -21.99 -6.09
CA PRO A 129 -12.00 -22.76 -5.49
C PRO A 129 -11.49 -23.54 -4.28
N PHE A 130 -12.29 -23.58 -3.22
CA PHE A 130 -11.87 -24.15 -1.94
C PHE A 130 -11.94 -25.68 -1.95
N PRO A 131 -11.13 -26.41 -1.13
CA PRO A 131 -11.07 -27.88 -1.12
C PRO A 131 -12.42 -28.59 -1.00
N SER A 132 -13.35 -28.03 -0.22
CA SER A 132 -14.73 -28.54 -0.09
C SER A 132 -15.48 -28.61 -1.43
N THR A 133 -15.17 -27.70 -2.36
CA THR A 133 -15.89 -27.55 -3.64
C THR A 133 -15.31 -28.37 -4.80
N TRP A 134 -14.19 -29.08 -4.61
CA TRP A 134 -13.49 -29.78 -5.71
C TRP A 134 -14.16 -31.09 -6.14
N LEU A 135 -14.87 -31.79 -5.23
CA LEU A 135 -15.50 -33.09 -5.49
C LEU A 135 -17.01 -33.00 -5.79
N GLU A 136 -17.60 -31.83 -5.55
CA GLU A 136 -18.97 -31.50 -5.93
C GLU A 136 -19.15 -31.52 -7.46
N GLU A 137 -20.41 -31.58 -7.91
CA GLU A 137 -20.73 -31.31 -9.31
C GLU A 137 -20.79 -29.79 -9.59
N GLY A 138 -20.32 -29.37 -10.76
CA GLY A 138 -20.28 -27.97 -11.18
C GLY A 138 -21.34 -27.68 -12.24
N ARG A 139 -22.31 -26.80 -11.95
CA ARG A 139 -23.44 -26.47 -12.84
C ARG A 139 -23.06 -26.07 -14.28
N GLN A 140 -21.84 -25.59 -14.52
CA GLN A 140 -21.33 -25.21 -15.85
C GLN A 140 -20.09 -26.02 -16.30
N THR A 141 -19.44 -26.75 -15.38
CA THR A 141 -18.12 -27.39 -15.61
C THR A 141 -18.15 -28.91 -15.42
N GLY A 142 -19.31 -29.46 -15.04
CA GLY A 142 -19.45 -30.83 -14.57
C GLY A 142 -18.60 -31.13 -13.33
N ARG A 143 -18.54 -32.41 -12.94
CA ARG A 143 -17.58 -32.92 -11.94
C ARG A 143 -16.13 -32.83 -12.43
N VAL A 144 -15.87 -33.11 -13.72
CA VAL A 144 -14.50 -33.15 -14.28
C VAL A 144 -13.79 -31.79 -14.19
N GLY A 145 -14.46 -30.70 -14.56
CA GLY A 145 -13.86 -29.36 -14.47
C GLY A 145 -13.64 -28.89 -13.02
N LYS A 146 -14.49 -29.29 -12.07
CA LYS A 146 -14.27 -29.04 -10.64
C LYS A 146 -13.06 -29.83 -10.12
N LEU A 147 -12.94 -31.11 -10.44
CA LEU A 147 -11.79 -31.94 -10.07
C LEU A 147 -10.48 -31.39 -10.66
N LEU A 148 -10.47 -31.01 -11.94
CA LEU A 148 -9.29 -30.42 -12.59
C LEU A 148 -8.87 -29.11 -11.90
N SER A 149 -9.83 -28.23 -11.57
CA SER A 149 -9.53 -27.02 -10.81
C SER A 149 -8.97 -27.32 -9.41
N GLY A 150 -9.39 -28.42 -8.78
CA GLY A 150 -8.83 -28.89 -7.51
C GLY A 150 -7.38 -29.35 -7.64
N LEU A 151 -7.04 -30.09 -8.71
CA LEU A 151 -5.67 -30.50 -8.99
C LEU A 151 -4.74 -29.29 -9.25
N GLU A 152 -5.20 -28.29 -10.02
CA GLU A 152 -4.47 -27.03 -10.19
C GLU A 152 -4.26 -26.32 -8.84
N MET A 153 -5.27 -26.30 -7.98
CA MET A 153 -5.18 -25.67 -6.65
C MET A 153 -4.25 -26.41 -5.69
N ILE A 154 -4.11 -27.74 -5.77
CA ILE A 154 -3.10 -28.49 -5.02
C ILE A 154 -1.69 -28.08 -5.44
N ILE A 155 -1.42 -27.99 -6.75
CA ILE A 155 -0.13 -27.52 -7.29
C ILE A 155 0.12 -26.07 -6.84
N TRP A 156 -0.91 -25.22 -6.90
CA TRP A 156 -0.84 -23.82 -6.45
C TRP A 156 -0.51 -23.68 -4.97
N TYR A 157 -1.08 -24.49 -4.08
CA TYR A 157 -0.75 -24.45 -2.65
C TYR A 157 0.71 -24.84 -2.38
N LEU A 158 1.26 -25.82 -3.11
CA LEU A 158 2.70 -26.16 -3.05
C LEU A 158 3.58 -25.00 -3.57
N ILE A 159 3.16 -24.36 -4.66
CA ILE A 159 3.84 -23.19 -5.25
C ILE A 159 3.83 -21.99 -4.28
N LEU A 160 2.72 -21.73 -3.60
CA LEU A 160 2.64 -20.71 -2.55
C LEU A 160 3.56 -21.04 -1.37
N LEU A 161 3.60 -22.29 -0.91
CA LEU A 161 4.52 -22.72 0.16
C LEU A 161 5.99 -22.47 -0.22
N GLY A 162 6.37 -22.83 -1.45
CA GLY A 162 7.68 -22.50 -2.00
C GLY A 162 7.94 -21.00 -2.06
N PHE A 163 6.96 -20.20 -2.50
CA PHE A 163 7.11 -18.75 -2.62
C PHE A 163 7.32 -18.07 -1.25
N LEU A 164 6.58 -18.50 -0.21
CA LEU A 164 6.82 -18.06 1.16
C LEU A 164 8.23 -18.44 1.63
N TYR A 165 8.72 -19.64 1.29
CA TYR A 165 10.10 -20.03 1.60
C TYR A 165 11.13 -19.14 0.90
N THR A 166 10.93 -18.78 -0.36
CA THR A 166 11.81 -17.84 -1.09
C THR A 166 11.84 -16.45 -0.42
N ILE A 167 10.71 -15.93 0.06
CA ILE A 167 10.66 -14.66 0.82
C ILE A 167 11.51 -14.77 2.09
N LEU A 168 11.38 -15.86 2.85
CA LEU A 168 12.04 -16.03 4.15
C LEU A 168 13.54 -16.37 4.02
N LYS A 169 13.92 -17.13 3.00
CA LYS A 169 15.30 -17.63 2.81
C LYS A 169 16.15 -16.67 1.96
N GLU A 170 15.61 -16.14 0.87
CA GLU A 170 16.35 -15.36 -0.13
C GLU A 170 15.56 -14.11 -0.60
N PRO A 171 15.24 -13.15 0.29
CA PRO A 171 14.47 -11.97 -0.07
C PRO A 171 15.13 -11.13 -1.18
N SER A 172 16.46 -11.22 -1.34
CA SER A 172 17.19 -10.56 -2.43
C SER A 172 16.84 -11.06 -3.83
N ALA A 173 16.36 -12.30 -3.99
CA ALA A 173 15.87 -12.80 -5.27
C ALA A 173 14.55 -12.12 -5.69
N ILE A 174 13.71 -11.74 -4.71
CA ILE A 174 12.39 -11.15 -4.95
C ILE A 174 12.45 -9.62 -5.09
N LYS A 175 13.40 -8.93 -4.42
CA LYS A 175 13.60 -7.46 -4.52
C LYS A 175 13.44 -6.86 -5.92
N PRO A 176 14.11 -7.34 -6.99
CA PRO A 176 14.00 -6.74 -8.33
C PRO A 176 12.59 -6.86 -8.96
N LEU A 177 11.75 -7.79 -8.50
CA LEU A 177 10.40 -8.01 -9.00
C LEU A 177 9.30 -7.69 -7.98
N ALA A 178 9.65 -7.05 -6.85
CA ALA A 178 8.71 -6.73 -5.78
C ALA A 178 7.49 -5.92 -6.26
N VAL A 179 7.67 -5.03 -7.25
CA VAL A 179 6.58 -4.25 -7.89
C VAL A 179 5.62 -5.16 -8.67
N VAL A 180 6.14 -6.20 -9.34
CA VAL A 180 5.31 -7.16 -10.11
C VAL A 180 4.50 -8.05 -9.17
N PHE A 181 5.10 -8.48 -8.05
CA PHE A 181 4.38 -9.18 -6.99
C PHE A 181 3.31 -8.28 -6.35
N LEU A 182 3.64 -7.04 -5.99
CA LEU A 182 2.69 -6.08 -5.43
C LEU A 182 1.49 -5.84 -6.37
N PHE A 183 1.75 -5.61 -7.66
CA PHE A 183 0.70 -5.47 -8.66
C PHE A 183 -0.19 -6.71 -8.76
N SER A 184 0.41 -7.91 -8.81
CA SER A 184 -0.34 -9.16 -8.85
C SER A 184 -1.20 -9.39 -7.60
N VAL A 185 -0.65 -9.13 -6.40
CA VAL A 185 -1.41 -9.20 -5.13
C VAL A 185 -2.60 -8.23 -5.16
N ILE A 186 -2.39 -6.99 -5.57
CA ILE A 186 -3.45 -5.96 -5.65
C ILE A 186 -4.56 -6.42 -6.60
N VAL A 187 -4.24 -6.89 -7.82
CA VAL A 187 -5.28 -7.30 -8.78
C VAL A 187 -6.01 -8.56 -8.33
N ILE A 188 -5.31 -9.55 -7.74
CA ILE A 188 -5.95 -10.76 -7.17
C ILE A 188 -6.96 -10.40 -6.07
N ILE A 189 -6.62 -9.43 -5.21
CA ILE A 189 -7.50 -8.95 -4.14
C ILE A 189 -8.69 -8.15 -4.72
N LEU A 190 -8.45 -7.23 -5.67
CA LEU A 190 -9.52 -6.45 -6.32
C LEU A 190 -10.54 -7.35 -7.04
N LEU A 191 -10.07 -8.43 -7.70
CA LEU A 191 -10.95 -9.45 -8.28
C LEU A 191 -11.84 -10.11 -7.23
N ALA A 192 -11.34 -10.40 -6.03
CA ALA A 192 -12.12 -11.01 -4.95
C ALA A 192 -13.13 -10.06 -4.27
N TYR A 193 -12.84 -8.76 -4.25
CA TYR A 193 -13.82 -7.73 -3.84
C TYR A 193 -14.98 -7.61 -4.83
N VAL A 194 -14.67 -7.58 -6.14
CA VAL A 194 -15.63 -7.26 -7.21
C VAL A 194 -16.38 -8.50 -7.72
N VAL A 195 -15.74 -9.65 -7.85
CA VAL A 195 -16.32 -10.84 -8.50
C VAL A 195 -16.82 -11.84 -7.45
N PRO A 196 -18.14 -12.05 -7.27
CA PRO A 196 -18.69 -12.93 -6.25
C PRO A 196 -18.88 -14.36 -6.78
N ASN A 197 -17.88 -14.92 -7.46
CA ASN A 197 -17.96 -16.24 -8.11
C ASN A 197 -16.59 -16.94 -8.17
N ALA A 198 -16.48 -18.10 -7.52
CA ALA A 198 -15.24 -18.88 -7.41
C ALA A 198 -14.61 -19.22 -8.77
N GLY A 199 -15.42 -19.70 -9.72
CA GLY A 199 -14.97 -20.14 -11.04
C GLY A 199 -14.71 -19.00 -12.03
N ALA A 200 -15.17 -17.79 -11.73
CA ALA A 200 -14.78 -16.58 -12.44
C ALA A 200 -13.42 -16.07 -11.92
N ILE A 201 -13.26 -15.90 -10.61
CA ILE A 201 -12.00 -15.49 -9.95
C ILE A 201 -10.86 -16.41 -10.36
N TYR A 202 -11.07 -17.74 -10.25
CA TYR A 202 -10.14 -18.78 -10.64
C TYR A 202 -9.52 -18.55 -12.03
N ARG A 203 -10.35 -18.30 -13.06
CA ARG A 203 -9.88 -18.05 -14.43
C ARG A 203 -9.30 -16.66 -14.61
N MET A 204 -9.99 -15.62 -14.12
CA MET A 204 -9.58 -14.22 -14.33
C MET A 204 -8.21 -13.89 -13.71
N ARG A 205 -7.80 -14.60 -12.66
CA ARG A 205 -6.54 -14.31 -11.96
C ARG A 205 -5.30 -15.02 -12.54
N GLN A 206 -5.44 -16.01 -13.44
CA GLN A 206 -4.34 -16.93 -13.80
C GLN A 206 -3.07 -16.22 -14.29
N ALA A 207 -3.20 -15.15 -15.07
CA ALA A 207 -2.06 -14.33 -15.52
C ALA A 207 -1.25 -13.72 -14.36
N TYR A 208 -1.91 -13.31 -13.28
CA TYR A 208 -1.28 -12.71 -12.10
C TYR A 208 -0.64 -13.75 -11.16
N MET A 209 -0.93 -15.05 -11.38
CA MET A 209 -0.31 -16.14 -10.62
C MET A 209 1.10 -16.48 -11.16
N ILE A 210 1.43 -16.11 -12.41
CA ILE A 210 2.68 -16.48 -13.09
C ILE A 210 3.96 -16.10 -12.30
N PRO A 211 4.10 -14.90 -11.70
CA PRO A 211 5.28 -14.56 -10.90
C PRO A 211 5.48 -15.49 -9.69
N PHE A 212 4.38 -15.94 -9.08
CA PHE A 212 4.40 -16.88 -7.96
C PHE A 212 4.78 -18.29 -8.42
N PHE A 213 4.33 -18.74 -9.60
CA PHE A 213 4.79 -20.02 -10.17
C PHE A 213 6.30 -20.04 -10.41
N LEU A 214 6.88 -18.94 -10.91
CA LEU A 214 8.33 -18.81 -11.11
C LEU A 214 9.12 -18.86 -9.79
N PHE A 215 8.78 -17.99 -8.83
CA PHE A 215 9.55 -17.89 -7.57
C PHE A 215 9.15 -18.95 -6.52
N GLY A 216 7.99 -19.57 -6.67
CA GLY A 216 7.53 -20.69 -5.87
C GLY A 216 8.12 -22.02 -6.28
N SER A 217 8.27 -22.28 -7.58
CA SER A 217 9.02 -23.45 -8.06
C SER A 217 10.51 -23.36 -7.70
N TYR A 218 11.10 -22.16 -7.77
CA TYR A 218 12.43 -21.89 -7.21
C TYR A 218 12.52 -22.17 -5.70
N GLY A 219 11.53 -21.73 -4.92
CA GLY A 219 11.48 -22.01 -3.48
C GLY A 219 11.32 -23.48 -3.12
N LEU A 220 10.49 -24.23 -3.86
CA LEU A 220 10.39 -25.69 -3.74
C LEU A 220 11.72 -26.38 -4.05
N HIS A 221 12.49 -25.88 -5.03
CA HIS A 221 13.83 -26.35 -5.32
C HIS A 221 14.82 -26.08 -4.17
N LEU A 222 14.76 -24.90 -3.52
CA LEU A 222 15.55 -24.61 -2.32
C LEU A 222 15.19 -25.55 -1.15
N ILE A 223 13.90 -25.70 -0.81
CA ILE A 223 13.42 -26.61 0.25
C ILE A 223 13.96 -28.02 0.04
N ARG A 224 13.83 -28.55 -1.19
CA ARG A 224 14.31 -29.89 -1.56
C ARG A 224 15.83 -30.02 -1.33
N ASN A 225 16.60 -29.02 -1.71
CA ASN A 225 18.06 -29.07 -1.63
C ASN A 225 18.56 -28.93 -0.17
N ASP A 226 17.94 -28.07 0.64
CA ASP A 226 18.22 -27.99 2.09
C ASP A 226 17.88 -29.30 2.81
N PHE A 227 16.73 -29.94 2.48
CA PHE A 227 16.33 -31.23 3.04
C PHE A 227 17.32 -32.36 2.73
N PHE A 228 17.79 -32.47 1.48
CA PHE A 228 18.82 -33.46 1.13
C PHE A 228 20.19 -33.14 1.76
N LYS A 229 20.55 -31.86 1.92
CA LYS A 229 21.78 -31.45 2.61
C LYS A 229 21.77 -31.87 4.08
N TYR A 230 20.65 -31.66 4.79
CA TYR A 230 20.45 -32.12 6.16
C TYR A 230 20.55 -33.65 6.26
N THR A 231 19.81 -34.36 5.39
CA THR A 231 19.77 -35.84 5.37
C THR A 231 21.13 -36.47 5.05
N LYS A 232 21.99 -35.79 4.27
CA LYS A 232 23.36 -36.25 4.04
C LYS A 232 24.25 -36.04 5.27
N SER A 233 24.11 -34.88 5.94
CA SER A 233 24.87 -34.58 7.17
C SER A 233 24.50 -35.52 8.33
N SER A 234 23.23 -35.90 8.46
CA SER A 234 22.75 -36.82 9.50
C SER A 234 23.05 -38.30 9.24
N LYS A 235 23.79 -38.62 8.17
CA LYS A 235 24.31 -39.97 7.86
C LYS A 235 25.84 -40.04 7.92
N GLN A 236 26.48 -38.98 8.42
CA GLN A 236 27.93 -38.87 8.63
C GLN A 236 28.28 -38.66 10.12
N LEU A 237 27.32 -38.95 10.99
CA LEU A 237 27.35 -38.98 12.45
C LEU A 237 26.79 -40.34 12.89
#